data_AF-A0A661I8U5-F1
#
_entry.id   AF-A0A661I8U5-F1
#
_cell.length_a   1.000
_cell.length_b   1.000
_cell.length_c   1.000
_cell.angle_alpha   90.00
_cell.angle_beta   90.00
_cell.angle_gamma   90.00
#
_symmetry.space_group_name_H-M   'P 1'
#
loop_
_entity.id
_entity.type
_entity.pdbx_description
1 polymer ?
#
loop_
_entity_poly.entity_id
_entity_poly.type
_entity_poly.pdbx_seq_one_letter_code
_entity_poly.pdbx_strand_id
1 'polypeptide(L)'
;MSEILLSNQVIVYLLSESILFGLLLIAFIITLEILIKWDFGSYSEQQFRLERRAYLVMTILLFVFVVKFLLLIYFVFAIDSLSLLVPGAMCAAGVISANDYGMLLLLLKLLILFFLLLWMAINRYDLQAKNYPLFRIKSWLFVSIFLVIAIETGVDFAYFGHIDTLEPVNCCSTLYGQLEGANPLPFGLNTMILLILFYLLYVAVMASALSSQRVSFMVALLLFVFIAYYSVVYFFGTYIYELPTHNCPFCMLQKEYYYVGYLVWGALFVGTYLGLISSVMEIGLKVERNRERMVALALLSIFVLLCTGFVAIYYLRNGVFL
;
A
#
# COMPACT_ATOMS: atom_id res chain seq x y z
N MET A 1 7.98 17.44 -25.75
CA MET A 1 7.45 17.35 -24.38
C MET A 1 6.31 16.36 -24.46
N SER A 2 6.34 15.27 -23.69
CA SER A 2 5.32 14.21 -23.81
C SER A 2 3.93 14.82 -23.52
N GLU A 3 2.93 14.49 -24.34
CA GLU A 3 1.55 14.98 -24.17
C GLU A 3 0.99 14.61 -22.79
N ILE A 4 1.53 13.55 -22.19
CA ILE A 4 1.22 13.06 -20.85
C ILE A 4 1.59 14.07 -19.76
N LEU A 5 2.73 14.76 -19.87
CA LEU A 5 3.11 15.78 -18.90
C LEU A 5 2.23 17.04 -18.97
N LEU A 6 1.50 17.22 -20.07
CA LEU A 6 0.52 18.29 -20.25
C LEU A 6 -0.88 17.92 -19.73
N SER A 7 -1.11 16.66 -19.37
CA SER A 7 -2.36 16.23 -18.76
C SER A 7 -2.59 16.94 -17.42
N ASN A 8 -3.76 17.54 -17.25
CA ASN A 8 -4.15 18.22 -16.01
C ASN A 8 -4.01 17.30 -14.79
N GLN A 9 -4.36 16.03 -14.94
CA GLN A 9 -4.27 15.04 -13.86
C GLN A 9 -2.81 14.82 -13.43
N VAL A 10 -1.90 14.69 -14.39
CA VAL A 10 -0.47 14.48 -14.14
C VAL A 10 0.16 15.73 -13.53
N ILE A 11 -0.18 16.92 -14.03
CA ILE A 11 0.32 18.20 -13.50
C ILE A 11 -0.10 18.37 -12.04
N VAL A 12 -1.39 18.20 -11.73
CA VAL A 12 -1.91 18.32 -10.36
C VAL A 12 -1.22 17.34 -9.43
N TYR A 13 -1.05 16.09 -9.90
CA TYR A 13 -0.38 15.05 -9.15
C TYR A 13 1.10 15.38 -8.87
N LEU A 14 1.90 15.65 -9.91
CA LEU A 14 3.33 15.94 -9.77
C LEU A 14 3.60 17.21 -8.97
N LEU A 15 2.76 18.24 -9.13
CA LEU A 15 2.85 19.47 -8.32
C LEU A 15 2.59 19.16 -6.85
N SER A 16 1.55 18.38 -6.55
CA SER A 16 1.22 17.98 -5.18
C SER A 16 2.37 17.18 -4.55
N GLU A 17 2.92 16.21 -5.28
CA GLU A 17 4.09 15.42 -4.84
C GLU A 17 5.31 16.31 -4.57
N SER A 18 5.59 17.27 -5.46
CA SER A 18 6.69 18.22 -5.30
C SER A 18 6.54 19.11 -4.06
N ILE A 19 5.32 19.58 -3.78
CA ILE A 19 5.02 20.38 -2.59
C ILE A 19 5.24 19.55 -1.33
N LEU A 20 4.73 18.31 -1.29
CA LEU A 20 4.94 17.42 -0.16
C LEU A 20 6.42 17.10 0.05
N PHE A 21 7.16 16.85 -1.02
CA PHE A 21 8.61 16.65 -0.96
C PHE A 21 9.33 17.86 -0.37
N GLY A 22 8.98 19.08 -0.79
CA GLY A 22 9.54 20.32 -0.23
C GLY A 22 9.27 20.47 1.28
N LEU A 23 8.05 20.19 1.73
CA LEU A 23 7.71 20.21 3.16
C LEU A 23 8.49 19.15 3.94
N LEU A 24 8.62 17.94 3.39
CA LEU A 24 9.37 16.85 3.98
C LEU A 24 10.87 17.14 4.06
N LEU A 25 11.44 17.82 3.07
CA LEU A 25 12.85 18.23 3.08
C LEU A 25 13.13 19.19 4.25
N ILE A 26 12.22 20.14 4.51
CA ILE A 26 12.32 21.03 5.67
C ILE A 26 12.27 20.21 6.97
N ALA A 27 11.30 19.29 7.09
CA ALA A 27 11.19 18.41 8.26
C ALA A 27 12.42 17.52 8.46
N PHE A 28 13.01 17.03 7.37
CA PHE A 28 14.21 16.21 7.36
C PHE A 28 15.42 16.96 7.91
N ILE A 29 15.68 18.18 7.42
CA ILE A 29 16.79 19.03 7.90
C ILE A 29 16.64 19.30 9.40
N ILE A 30 15.42 19.65 9.84
CA ILE A 30 15.12 19.88 11.25
C ILE A 30 15.35 18.59 12.07
N THR A 31 14.95 17.43 11.57
CA THR A 31 15.12 16.15 12.28
C THR A 31 16.60 15.80 12.45
N LEU A 32 17.44 16.05 11.43
CA LEU A 32 18.89 15.85 11.56
C LEU A 32 19.50 16.78 12.62
N GLU A 33 19.10 18.04 12.64
CA GLU A 33 19.55 18.99 13.68
C GLU A 33 19.14 18.50 15.07
N ILE A 34 17.90 18.03 15.22
CA ILE A 34 17.40 17.50 16.48
C ILE A 34 18.20 16.25 16.88
N LEU A 35 18.40 15.26 15.99
CA LEU A 35 19.15 14.04 16.28
C LEU A 35 20.55 14.29 16.83
N ILE A 36 21.23 15.32 16.34
CA ILE A 36 22.60 15.67 16.76
C ILE A 36 22.62 16.40 18.10
N LYS A 37 21.67 17.32 18.32
CA LYS A 37 21.72 18.28 19.46
C LYS A 37 20.79 17.90 20.63
N TRP A 38 20.04 16.80 20.53
CA TRP A 38 19.04 16.44 21.53
C TRP A 38 19.64 15.92 22.83
N ASP A 39 19.33 16.61 23.93
CA ASP A 39 19.67 16.19 25.28
C ASP A 39 18.42 16.20 26.18
N PHE A 40 18.00 15.02 26.63
CA PHE A 40 16.84 14.83 27.49
C PHE A 40 16.99 15.41 28.90
N GLY A 41 18.22 15.60 29.38
CA GLY A 41 18.50 16.10 30.73
C GLY A 41 18.69 17.62 30.82
N SER A 42 18.68 18.32 29.68
CA SER A 42 19.00 19.75 29.59
C SER A 42 17.74 20.61 29.63
N TYR A 43 17.70 21.59 30.55
CA TYR A 43 16.62 22.60 30.64
C TYR A 43 17.01 23.92 29.95
N SER A 44 17.82 23.86 28.89
CA SER A 44 18.31 25.04 28.18
C SER A 44 17.28 25.62 27.20
N GLU A 45 17.37 26.92 26.90
CA GLU A 45 16.54 27.58 25.88
C GLU A 45 16.68 26.90 24.50
N GLN A 46 17.88 26.40 24.20
CA GLN A 46 18.14 25.64 22.98
C GLN A 46 17.30 24.35 22.91
N GLN A 47 17.17 23.62 24.03
CA GLN A 47 16.35 22.41 24.09
C GLN A 47 14.86 22.73 23.88
N PHE A 48 14.33 23.77 24.54
CA PHE A 48 12.94 24.22 24.31
C PHE A 48 12.67 24.63 22.85
N ARG A 49 13.66 25.22 22.17
CA ARG A 49 13.55 25.55 20.75
C ARG A 49 13.53 24.29 19.87
N LEU A 50 14.33 23.27 20.19
CA LEU A 50 14.33 21.99 19.49
C LEU A 50 12.99 21.24 19.68
N GLU A 51 12.43 21.25 20.89
CA GLU A 51 11.10 20.68 21.17
C GLU A 51 10.00 21.33 20.32
N ARG A 52 9.98 22.67 20.26
CA ARG A 52 9.02 23.41 19.42
C ARG A 52 9.14 23.02 17.94
N ARG A 53 10.37 22.86 17.46
CA ARG A 53 10.64 22.40 16.08
C ARG A 53 10.23 20.94 15.87
N ALA A 54 10.33 20.08 16.88
CA ALA A 54 9.85 18.70 16.80
C ALA A 54 8.32 18.65 16.62
N TYR A 55 7.55 19.55 17.25
CA TYR A 55 6.10 19.67 17.00
C TYR A 55 5.78 20.07 15.56
N LEU A 56 6.59 20.94 14.94
CA LEU A 56 6.44 21.28 13.53
C LEU A 56 6.66 20.05 12.65
N VAL A 57 7.71 19.26 12.90
CA VAL A 57 7.99 18.01 12.18
C VAL A 57 6.82 17.03 12.28
N MET A 58 6.26 16.83 13.49
CA MET A 58 5.11 15.94 13.68
C MET A 58 3.88 16.42 12.90
N THR A 59 3.61 17.73 12.89
CA THR A 59 2.50 18.31 12.13
C THR A 59 2.67 18.12 10.62
N ILE A 60 3.88 18.36 10.11
CA ILE A 60 4.21 18.14 8.69
C ILE A 60 3.98 16.67 8.33
N LEU A 61 4.48 15.73 9.14
CA LEU A 61 4.35 14.30 8.86
C LEU A 61 2.90 13.81 8.88
N LEU A 62 2.08 14.31 9.81
CA LEU A 62 0.65 14.01 9.84
C LEU A 62 -0.04 14.52 8.57
N PHE A 63 0.23 15.77 8.18
CA PHE A 63 -0.32 16.35 6.96
C PHE A 63 0.10 15.55 5.72
N VAL A 64 1.41 15.28 5.57
CA VAL A 64 1.95 14.50 4.45
C VAL A 64 1.32 13.11 4.39
N PHE A 65 1.16 12.41 5.51
CA PHE A 65 0.54 11.09 5.52
C PHE A 65 -0.89 11.12 4.96
N VAL A 66 -1.71 12.07 5.42
CA VAL A 66 -3.10 12.21 4.94
C VAL A 66 -3.11 12.53 3.44
N VAL A 67 -2.27 13.45 2.99
CA VAL A 67 -2.23 13.84 1.57
C VAL A 67 -1.66 12.72 0.70
N LYS A 68 -0.59 12.03 1.11
CA LYS A 68 -0.04 10.85 0.39
C LYS A 68 -1.08 9.73 0.24
N PHE A 69 -1.91 9.50 1.26
CA PHE A 69 -3.01 8.54 1.15
C PHE A 69 -4.03 8.95 0.07
N LEU A 70 -4.43 10.22 0.05
CA LEU A 70 -5.30 10.75 -1.00
C LEU A 70 -4.64 10.73 -2.38
N LEU A 71 -3.35 11.03 -2.46
CA LEU A 71 -2.57 11.01 -3.70
C LEU A 71 -2.41 9.60 -4.25
N LEU A 72 -2.39 8.54 -3.43
CA LEU A 72 -2.42 7.17 -3.95
C LEU A 72 -3.73 6.88 -4.71
N ILE A 73 -4.87 7.30 -4.15
CA ILE A 73 -6.18 7.14 -4.81
C ILE A 73 -6.22 7.99 -6.09
N TYR A 74 -5.73 9.23 -6.01
CA TYR A 74 -5.64 10.12 -7.16
C TYR A 74 -4.68 9.62 -8.23
N PHE A 75 -3.57 8.98 -7.85
CA PHE A 75 -2.62 8.35 -8.76
C PHE A 75 -3.29 7.28 -9.59
N VAL A 76 -4.04 6.36 -8.96
CA VAL A 76 -4.82 5.33 -9.66
C VAL A 76 -5.81 5.96 -10.64
N PHE A 77 -6.52 7.01 -10.22
CA PHE A 77 -7.42 7.76 -11.10
C PHE A 77 -6.68 8.43 -12.27
N ALA A 78 -5.51 9.03 -12.02
CA ALA A 78 -4.71 9.71 -13.03
C ALA A 78 -4.24 8.72 -14.10
N ILE A 79 -3.65 7.57 -13.70
CA ILE A 79 -3.20 6.54 -14.66
C ILE A 79 -4.37 5.89 -15.41
N ASP A 80 -5.55 5.73 -14.79
CA ASP A 80 -6.74 5.24 -15.50
C ASP A 80 -7.20 6.25 -16.55
N SER A 81 -7.23 7.54 -16.22
CA SER A 81 -7.59 8.59 -17.19
C SER A 81 -6.62 8.72 -18.35
N LEU A 82 -5.34 8.38 -18.14
CA LEU A 82 -4.32 8.35 -19.19
C LEU A 82 -4.50 7.18 -20.16
N SER A 83 -5.32 6.17 -19.85
CA SER A 83 -5.55 5.05 -20.78
C SER A 83 -6.22 5.50 -22.08
N LEU A 84 -6.88 6.67 -22.07
CA LEU A 84 -7.46 7.29 -23.26
C LEU A 84 -6.40 7.91 -24.19
N LEU A 85 -5.21 8.20 -23.66
CA LEU A 85 -4.11 8.85 -24.39
C LEU A 85 -3.01 7.87 -24.80
N VAL A 86 -2.81 6.81 -24.03
CA VAL A 86 -1.77 5.80 -24.29
C VAL A 86 -2.32 4.71 -25.22
N PRO A 87 -1.80 4.55 -26.44
CA PRO A 87 -2.29 3.52 -27.37
C PRO A 87 -2.15 2.12 -26.77
N GLY A 88 -3.20 1.29 -26.90
CA GLY A 88 -3.21 -0.09 -26.38
C GLY A 88 -3.57 -0.22 -24.89
N ALA A 89 -3.57 0.87 -24.12
CA ALA A 89 -4.00 0.85 -22.73
C ALA A 89 -5.53 0.79 -22.61
N MET A 90 -6.06 -0.35 -22.16
CA MET A 90 -7.52 -0.51 -21.93
C MET A 90 -7.97 -0.07 -20.53
N CYS A 91 -7.04 0.03 -19.58
CA CYS A 91 -7.26 0.48 -18.20
C CYS A 91 -5.94 0.94 -17.58
N ALA A 92 -5.98 1.41 -16.33
CA ALA A 92 -4.80 1.74 -15.51
C ALA A 92 -3.68 0.69 -15.54
N ALA A 93 -3.98 -0.61 -15.69
CA ALA A 93 -2.98 -1.66 -15.78
C ALA A 93 -2.05 -1.51 -17.00
N GLY A 94 -2.59 -1.12 -18.16
CA GLY A 94 -1.78 -0.92 -19.37
C GLY A 94 -0.88 0.30 -19.22
N VAL A 95 -1.40 1.37 -18.61
CA VAL A 95 -0.65 2.61 -18.37
C VAL A 95 0.46 2.41 -17.34
N ILE A 96 0.18 1.70 -16.24
CA ILE A 96 1.20 1.43 -15.22
C ILE A 96 2.32 0.51 -15.72
N SER A 97 2.03 -0.34 -16.70
CA SER A 97 3.03 -1.17 -17.38
C SER A 97 3.68 -0.52 -18.59
N ALA A 98 3.41 0.76 -18.86
CA ALA A 98 3.92 1.43 -20.07
C ALA A 98 5.46 1.53 -20.10
N ASN A 99 6.11 1.45 -18.94
CA ASN A 99 7.56 1.38 -18.82
C ASN A 99 7.95 0.62 -17.53
N ASP A 100 9.25 0.42 -17.33
CA ASP A 100 9.80 -0.35 -16.21
C ASP A 100 9.59 0.31 -14.83
N TYR A 101 9.26 1.60 -14.79
CA TYR A 101 9.13 2.35 -13.54
C TYR A 101 7.78 2.14 -12.84
N GLY A 102 6.70 1.87 -13.58
CA GLY A 102 5.35 2.00 -13.01
C GLY A 102 5.01 0.96 -11.92
N MET A 103 5.41 -0.30 -12.09
CA MET A 103 5.20 -1.33 -11.05
C MET A 103 6.05 -1.06 -9.81
N LEU A 104 7.30 -0.61 -10.00
CA LEU A 104 8.17 -0.19 -8.90
C LEU A 104 7.56 1.01 -8.16
N LEU A 105 7.00 1.97 -8.90
CA LEU A 105 6.39 3.17 -8.36
C LEU A 105 5.18 2.83 -7.46
N LEU A 106 4.30 1.94 -7.90
CA LEU A 106 3.18 1.47 -7.07
C LEU A 106 3.66 0.78 -5.79
N LEU A 107 4.68 -0.08 -5.90
CA LEU A 107 5.27 -0.76 -4.75
C LEU A 107 5.84 0.25 -3.75
N LEU A 108 6.60 1.25 -4.23
CA LEU A 108 7.17 2.31 -3.38
C LEU A 108 6.07 3.07 -2.65
N LYS A 109 4.97 3.42 -3.31
CA LYS A 109 3.85 4.14 -2.67
C LYS A 109 3.19 3.33 -1.55
N LEU A 110 2.94 2.05 -1.79
CA LEU A 110 2.40 1.14 -0.78
C LEU A 110 3.36 1.00 0.42
N LEU A 111 4.66 0.83 0.16
CA LEU A 111 5.67 0.75 1.22
C LEU A 111 5.78 2.06 2.02
N ILE A 112 5.76 3.22 1.36
CA ILE A 112 5.80 4.53 2.01
C ILE A 112 4.59 4.70 2.95
N LEU A 113 3.38 4.35 2.50
CA LEU A 113 2.19 4.43 3.36
C LEU A 113 2.30 3.51 4.58
N PHE A 114 2.82 2.29 4.40
CA PHE A 114 3.07 1.38 5.52
C PHE A 114 4.05 1.99 6.53
N PHE A 115 5.19 2.51 6.08
CA PHE A 115 6.19 3.08 6.98
C PHE A 115 5.71 4.38 7.65
N LEU A 116 4.94 5.22 6.96
CA LEU A 116 4.32 6.39 7.57
C LEU A 116 3.31 5.99 8.65
N LEU A 117 2.50 4.96 8.41
CA LEU A 117 1.56 4.45 9.42
C LEU A 117 2.30 3.85 10.63
N LEU A 118 3.42 3.13 10.39
CA LEU A 118 4.31 2.64 11.45
C LEU A 118 4.92 3.80 12.25
N TRP A 119 5.39 4.85 11.58
CA TRP A 119 5.93 6.04 12.23
C TRP A 119 4.87 6.72 13.11
N MET A 120 3.66 6.89 12.61
CA MET A 120 2.52 7.44 13.35
C MET A 120 2.17 6.60 14.59
N ALA A 121 2.22 5.28 14.43
CA ALA A 121 2.01 4.30 15.49
C ALA A 121 3.05 4.44 16.62
N ILE A 122 4.33 4.59 16.27
CA ILE A 122 5.42 4.82 17.24
C ILE A 122 5.26 6.19 17.89
N ASN A 123 4.97 7.23 17.10
CA ASN A 123 4.82 8.60 17.60
C ASN A 123 3.68 8.72 18.62
N ARG A 124 2.53 8.06 18.38
CA ARG A 124 1.42 8.02 19.34
C ARG A 124 1.84 7.42 20.68
N TYR A 125 2.62 6.34 20.67
CA TYR A 125 3.12 5.73 21.90
C TYR A 125 4.12 6.64 22.62
N ASP A 126 5.04 7.25 21.85
CA ASP A 126 6.07 8.13 22.38
C ASP A 126 5.48 9.37 23.08
N LEU A 127 4.41 9.96 22.52
CA LEU A 127 3.67 11.07 23.12
C LEU A 127 2.96 10.72 24.44
N GLN A 128 2.64 9.45 24.68
CA GLN A 128 1.98 8.99 25.91
C GLN A 128 2.97 8.67 27.02
N ALA A 129 4.23 8.44 26.67
CA ALA A 129 5.30 8.10 27.62
C ALA A 129 5.98 9.37 28.14
N LYS A 130 6.19 9.46 29.46
CA LYS A 130 6.76 10.65 30.12
C LYS A 130 8.16 11.05 29.62
N ASN A 131 8.97 10.08 29.19
CA ASN A 131 10.38 10.29 28.85
C ASN A 131 10.68 10.16 27.35
N TYR A 132 9.66 10.10 26.48
CA TYR A 132 9.82 9.90 25.03
C TYR A 132 10.86 8.82 24.66
N PRO A 133 10.70 7.58 25.16
CA PRO A 133 11.71 6.54 25.07
C PRO A 133 12.06 6.13 23.63
N LEU A 134 11.17 6.41 22.67
CA LEU A 134 11.32 5.99 21.27
C LEU A 134 11.69 7.15 20.34
N PHE A 135 12.02 8.32 20.89
CA PHE A 135 12.31 9.52 20.12
C PHE A 135 13.43 9.32 19.06
N ARG A 136 14.52 8.65 19.43
CA ARG A 136 15.63 8.38 18.48
C ARG A 136 15.22 7.40 17.40
N ILE A 137 14.47 6.36 17.76
CA ILE A 137 14.01 5.33 16.81
C ILE A 137 13.05 5.94 15.80
N LYS A 138 12.04 6.72 16.25
CA LYS A 138 11.11 7.39 15.33
C LYS A 138 11.80 8.41 14.43
N SER A 139 12.83 9.09 14.92
CA SER A 139 13.59 10.08 14.14
C SER A 139 14.43 9.41 13.04
N TRP A 140 15.12 8.31 13.36
CA TRP A 140 15.83 7.51 12.35
C TRP A 140 14.90 6.85 11.35
N LEU A 141 13.74 6.35 11.80
CA LEU A 141 12.71 5.83 10.92
C LEU A 141 12.24 6.90 9.93
N PHE A 142 12.02 8.14 10.39
CA PHE A 142 11.67 9.25 9.50
C PHE A 142 12.77 9.57 8.48
N VAL A 143 14.04 9.57 8.91
CA VAL A 143 15.19 9.72 7.99
C VAL A 143 15.15 8.65 6.88
N SER A 144 14.91 7.39 7.23
CA SER A 144 14.77 6.31 6.24
C SER A 144 13.56 6.51 5.32
N ILE A 145 12.41 6.90 5.87
CA ILE A 145 11.19 7.20 5.09
C ILE A 145 11.46 8.32 4.08
N PHE A 146 12.14 9.39 4.50
CA PHE A 146 12.48 10.52 3.63
C PHE A 146 13.33 10.07 2.43
N LEU A 147 14.34 9.22 2.65
CA LEU A 147 15.17 8.70 1.56
C LEU A 147 14.34 7.87 0.55
N VAL A 148 13.42 7.04 1.04
CA VAL A 148 12.52 6.27 0.16
C VAL A 148 11.57 7.19 -0.61
N ILE A 149 11.04 8.25 0.03
CA ILE A 149 10.21 9.25 -0.64
C ILE A 149 11.01 10.02 -1.70
N ALA A 150 12.28 10.35 -1.44
CA ALA A 150 13.14 10.99 -2.43
C ALA A 150 13.33 10.12 -3.69
N ILE A 151 13.53 8.81 -3.49
CA ILE A 151 13.59 7.83 -4.60
C ILE A 151 12.24 7.79 -5.32
N GLU A 152 11.14 7.68 -4.59
CA GLU A 152 9.80 7.64 -5.18
C GLU A 152 9.47 8.88 -6.00
N THR A 153 9.77 10.08 -5.49
CA THR A 153 9.58 11.33 -6.24
C THR A 153 10.41 11.34 -7.52
N GLY A 154 11.67 10.87 -7.48
CA GLY A 154 12.50 10.71 -8.68
C GLY A 154 11.89 9.72 -9.68
N VAL A 155 11.36 8.61 -9.19
CA VAL A 155 10.69 7.58 -10.01
C VAL A 155 9.36 8.10 -10.56
N ASP A 156 8.59 8.93 -9.85
CA ASP A 156 7.38 9.58 -10.37
C ASP A 156 7.68 10.43 -11.61
N PHE A 157 8.69 11.30 -11.53
CA PHE A 157 9.11 12.12 -12.67
C PHE A 157 9.65 11.28 -13.83
N ALA A 158 10.45 10.25 -13.52
CA ALA A 158 10.96 9.33 -14.53
C ALA A 158 9.82 8.56 -15.22
N TYR A 159 8.85 8.07 -14.45
CA TYR A 159 7.70 7.33 -14.92
C TYR A 159 6.90 8.17 -15.92
N PHE A 160 6.33 9.31 -15.51
CA PHE A 160 5.52 10.14 -16.42
C PHE A 160 6.31 10.79 -17.56
N GLY A 161 7.62 11.01 -17.37
CA GLY A 161 8.50 11.55 -18.41
C GLY A 161 8.82 10.55 -19.53
N HIS A 162 8.77 9.25 -19.25
CA HIS A 162 9.12 8.17 -20.18
C HIS A 162 7.93 7.29 -20.57
N ILE A 163 6.70 7.78 -20.47
CA ILE A 163 5.58 7.10 -21.13
C ILE A 163 5.56 7.54 -22.59
N ASP A 164 5.75 6.59 -23.50
CA ASP A 164 5.63 6.80 -24.93
C ASP A 164 4.13 6.80 -25.34
N THR A 165 3.74 7.78 -26.15
CA THR A 165 2.38 7.90 -26.70
C THR A 165 2.27 7.41 -28.15
N LEU A 166 3.38 7.00 -28.75
CA LEU A 166 3.46 6.51 -30.13
C LEU A 166 3.53 4.99 -30.20
N GLU A 167 4.12 4.34 -29.20
CA GLU A 167 4.21 2.89 -29.12
C GLU A 167 3.02 2.28 -28.35
N PRO A 168 2.37 1.24 -28.90
CA PRO A 168 1.26 0.59 -28.20
C PRO A 168 1.77 -0.24 -27.02
N VAL A 169 1.13 -0.04 -25.86
CA VAL A 169 1.41 -0.83 -24.66
C VAL A 169 0.62 -2.14 -24.66
N ASN A 170 1.09 -3.10 -23.86
CA ASN A 170 0.38 -4.34 -23.62
C ASN A 170 -0.95 -4.09 -22.90
N CYS A 171 -2.03 -4.69 -23.40
CA CYS A 171 -3.33 -4.64 -22.74
C CYS A 171 -3.36 -5.53 -21.48
N CYS A 172 -4.29 -5.28 -20.57
CA CYS A 172 -4.37 -6.03 -19.31
C CYS A 172 -4.60 -7.54 -19.51
N SER A 173 -5.21 -7.96 -20.63
CA SER A 173 -5.39 -9.37 -20.95
C SER A 173 -4.09 -10.06 -21.36
N THR A 174 -3.08 -9.35 -21.86
CA THR A 174 -1.75 -9.96 -22.09
C THR A 174 -0.91 -9.96 -20.82
N LEU A 175 -1.11 -8.97 -19.93
CA LEU A 175 -0.40 -8.87 -18.65
C LEU A 175 -0.88 -9.88 -17.59
N TYR A 176 -2.20 -10.07 -17.51
CA TYR A 176 -2.84 -10.90 -16.47
C TYR A 176 -3.64 -12.07 -17.04
N GLY A 177 -3.83 -12.14 -18.35
CA GLY A 177 -4.55 -13.25 -18.97
C GLY A 177 -3.73 -14.54 -18.96
N GLN A 178 -4.45 -15.66 -19.05
CA GLN A 178 -3.85 -16.97 -19.25
C GLN A 178 -3.46 -17.08 -20.73
N LEU A 179 -2.20 -16.83 -21.06
CA LEU A 179 -1.64 -17.22 -22.35
C LEU A 179 -1.64 -18.76 -22.43
N GLU A 180 -2.10 -19.33 -23.54
CA GLU A 180 -2.19 -20.79 -23.71
C GLU A 180 -0.84 -21.47 -23.35
N GLY A 181 -0.86 -22.36 -22.36
CA GLY A 181 0.31 -23.14 -21.94
C GLY A 181 1.21 -22.50 -20.87
N ALA A 182 0.99 -21.25 -20.46
CA ALA A 182 1.74 -20.61 -19.38
C ALA A 182 0.92 -20.56 -18.09
N ASN A 183 1.49 -21.05 -16.98
CA ASN A 183 0.89 -20.89 -15.66
C ASN A 183 1.26 -19.50 -15.10
N PRO A 184 0.29 -18.58 -14.95
CA PRO A 184 0.58 -17.22 -14.47
C PRO A 184 0.82 -17.18 -12.95
N LEU A 185 0.55 -18.28 -12.25
CA LEU A 185 0.76 -18.38 -10.81
C LEU A 185 2.23 -18.68 -10.50
N PRO A 186 2.80 -18.02 -9.49
CA PRO A 186 4.18 -18.25 -9.08
C PRO A 186 4.35 -19.69 -8.59
N PHE A 187 5.55 -20.22 -8.75
CA PHE A 187 5.92 -21.58 -8.29
C PHE A 187 5.13 -22.73 -8.92
N GLY A 188 4.47 -22.51 -10.06
CA GLY A 188 3.70 -23.55 -10.75
C GLY A 188 2.45 -23.99 -9.98
N LEU A 189 1.95 -23.15 -9.05
CA LEU A 189 0.73 -23.41 -8.30
C LEU A 189 -0.46 -23.56 -9.24
N ASN A 190 -1.37 -24.49 -8.96
CA ASN A 190 -2.68 -24.50 -9.62
C ASN A 190 -3.72 -23.73 -8.77
N THR A 191 -4.86 -23.41 -9.37
CA THR A 191 -5.95 -22.67 -8.71
C THR A 191 -6.47 -23.38 -7.46
N MET A 192 -6.55 -24.72 -7.47
CA MET A 192 -6.99 -25.51 -6.31
C MET A 192 -6.05 -25.38 -5.11
N ILE A 193 -4.73 -25.54 -5.33
CA ILE A 193 -3.71 -25.39 -4.28
C ILE A 193 -3.69 -23.94 -3.80
N LEU A 194 -3.83 -22.96 -4.70
CA LEU A 194 -3.91 -21.55 -4.33
C LEU A 194 -5.05 -21.28 -3.33
N LEU A 195 -6.24 -21.84 -3.56
CA LEU A 195 -7.38 -21.70 -2.65
C LEU A 195 -7.18 -22.44 -1.33
N ILE A 196 -6.59 -23.64 -1.36
CA ILE A 196 -6.25 -24.36 -0.13
C ILE A 196 -5.28 -23.51 0.71
N LEU A 197 -4.24 -22.96 0.09
CA LEU A 197 -3.28 -22.08 0.76
C LEU A 197 -3.94 -20.80 1.27
N PHE A 198 -4.86 -20.21 0.51
CA PHE A 198 -5.59 -19.01 0.91
C PHE A 198 -6.35 -19.22 2.23
N TYR A 199 -7.19 -20.24 2.31
CA TYR A 199 -7.97 -20.52 3.51
C TYR A 199 -7.10 -21.05 4.66
N LEU A 200 -6.09 -21.88 4.36
CA LEU A 200 -5.16 -22.39 5.38
C LEU A 200 -4.36 -21.25 6.02
N LEU A 201 -3.80 -20.34 5.22
CA LEU A 201 -3.06 -19.19 5.73
C LEU A 201 -3.96 -18.23 6.50
N TYR A 202 -5.21 -18.03 6.07
CA TYR A 202 -6.17 -17.25 6.86
C TYR A 202 -6.44 -17.88 8.24
N VAL A 203 -6.65 -19.20 8.29
CA VAL A 203 -6.80 -19.93 9.57
C VAL A 203 -5.52 -19.81 10.41
N ALA A 204 -4.34 -19.88 9.79
CA ALA A 204 -3.07 -19.71 10.47
C ALA A 204 -2.91 -18.28 11.04
N VAL A 205 -3.33 -17.24 10.32
CA VAL A 205 -3.37 -15.85 10.80
C VAL A 205 -4.30 -15.74 12.02
N MET A 206 -5.50 -16.31 11.96
CA MET A 206 -6.45 -16.31 13.07
C MET A 206 -5.90 -17.06 14.29
N ALA A 207 -5.38 -18.28 14.10
CA ALA A 207 -4.86 -19.12 15.17
C ALA A 207 -3.63 -18.49 15.84
N SER A 208 -2.70 -17.94 15.05
CA SER A 208 -1.49 -17.27 15.56
C SER A 208 -1.81 -15.98 16.33
N ALA A 209 -2.82 -15.23 15.90
CA ALA A 209 -3.27 -14.05 16.62
C ALA A 209 -3.96 -14.37 17.96
N LEU A 210 -4.72 -15.47 18.04
CA LEU A 210 -5.40 -15.92 19.25
C LEU A 210 -4.43 -16.56 20.26
N SER A 211 -3.49 -17.36 19.77
CA SER A 211 -2.43 -17.99 20.58
C SER A 211 -1.34 -17.01 21.05
N SER A 212 -1.45 -15.72 20.70
CA SER A 212 -0.48 -14.66 21.04
C SER A 212 0.95 -14.94 20.57
N GLN A 213 1.12 -15.80 19.55
CA GLN A 213 2.43 -16.09 18.96
C GLN A 213 2.76 -15.01 17.91
N ARG A 214 3.52 -14.00 18.35
CA ARG A 214 3.77 -12.76 17.59
C ARG A 214 4.54 -12.99 16.28
N VAL A 215 5.56 -13.84 16.31
CA VAL A 215 6.40 -14.12 15.14
C VAL A 215 5.62 -14.90 14.09
N SER A 216 4.91 -15.96 14.49
CA SER A 216 4.08 -16.73 13.57
C SER A 216 2.95 -15.89 12.99
N PHE A 217 2.37 -14.95 13.76
CA PHE A 217 1.35 -14.05 13.25
C PHE A 217 1.91 -13.13 12.14
N MET A 218 3.09 -12.54 12.36
CA MET A 218 3.75 -11.71 11.35
C MET A 218 4.08 -12.50 10.08
N VAL A 219 4.65 -13.69 10.23
CA VAL A 219 5.00 -14.56 9.08
C VAL A 219 3.74 -15.00 8.34
N ALA A 220 2.70 -15.43 9.05
CA ALA A 220 1.43 -15.83 8.46
C ALA A 220 0.77 -14.67 7.71
N LEU A 221 0.83 -13.43 8.23
CA LEU A 221 0.33 -12.24 7.55
C LEU A 221 1.08 -11.95 6.23
N LEU A 222 2.40 -12.02 6.25
CA LEU A 222 3.23 -11.78 5.05
C LEU A 222 2.96 -12.82 3.96
N LEU A 223 2.82 -14.09 4.35
CA LEU A 223 2.47 -15.16 3.41
C LEU A 223 1.02 -15.01 2.94
N PHE A 224 0.10 -14.67 3.84
CA PHE A 224 -1.31 -14.49 3.53
C PHE A 224 -1.53 -13.37 2.53
N VAL A 225 -0.93 -12.18 2.71
CA VAL A 225 -1.12 -11.06 1.76
C VAL A 225 -0.62 -11.42 0.36
N PHE A 226 0.48 -12.17 0.27
CA PHE A 226 1.01 -12.64 -1.01
C PHE A 226 0.03 -13.61 -1.70
N ILE A 227 -0.41 -14.66 -1.00
CA ILE A 227 -1.36 -15.63 -1.56
C ILE A 227 -2.74 -14.99 -1.83
N ALA A 228 -3.19 -14.08 -0.96
CA ALA A 228 -4.44 -13.35 -1.11
C ALA A 228 -4.46 -12.48 -2.37
N TYR A 229 -3.37 -11.77 -2.67
CA TYR A 229 -3.25 -11.01 -3.91
C TYR A 229 -3.46 -11.90 -5.15
N TYR A 230 -2.72 -13.01 -5.24
CA TYR A 230 -2.86 -13.94 -6.38
C TYR A 230 -4.24 -14.60 -6.44
N SER A 231 -4.81 -14.94 -5.27
CA SER A 231 -6.16 -15.52 -5.20
C SER A 231 -7.23 -14.54 -5.70
N VAL A 232 -7.09 -13.25 -5.39
CA VAL A 232 -8.00 -12.23 -5.91
C VAL A 232 -7.82 -12.04 -7.41
N VAL A 233 -6.58 -11.95 -7.89
CA VAL A 233 -6.30 -11.72 -9.33
C VAL A 233 -6.79 -12.88 -10.21
N TYR A 234 -6.49 -14.13 -9.83
CA TYR A 234 -6.66 -15.29 -10.71
C TYR A 234 -7.84 -16.21 -10.36
N PHE A 235 -8.54 -15.96 -9.26
CA PHE A 235 -9.75 -16.74 -8.91
C PHE A 235 -10.90 -15.83 -8.47
N PHE A 236 -10.82 -15.13 -7.35
CA PHE A 236 -11.98 -14.38 -6.84
C PHE A 236 -12.39 -13.23 -7.77
N GLY A 237 -11.43 -12.64 -8.50
CA GLY A 237 -11.68 -11.62 -9.51
C GLY A 237 -12.61 -12.10 -10.60
N THR A 238 -12.45 -13.34 -11.10
CA THR A 238 -13.30 -13.86 -12.18
C THR A 238 -14.78 -13.94 -11.78
N TYR A 239 -15.06 -14.19 -10.50
CA TYR A 239 -16.40 -14.15 -9.93
C TYR A 239 -16.94 -12.73 -9.75
N ILE A 240 -16.08 -11.75 -9.48
CA ILE A 240 -16.46 -10.33 -9.41
C ILE A 240 -16.78 -9.79 -10.80
N TYR A 241 -16.03 -10.22 -11.82
CA TYR A 241 -16.26 -9.82 -13.21
C TYR A 241 -17.34 -10.64 -13.91
N GLU A 242 -17.75 -11.78 -13.32
CA GLU A 242 -18.60 -12.80 -13.95
C GLU A 242 -18.01 -13.33 -15.28
N LEU A 243 -16.68 -13.28 -15.45
CA LEU A 243 -15.93 -13.58 -16.68
C LEU A 243 -14.63 -14.35 -16.36
N PRO A 244 -14.47 -15.63 -16.79
CA PRO A 244 -13.31 -16.45 -16.47
C PRO A 244 -11.97 -15.91 -17.00
N THR A 245 -12.01 -15.15 -18.08
CA THR A 245 -10.81 -14.66 -18.79
C THR A 245 -10.36 -13.28 -18.31
N HIS A 246 -11.13 -12.62 -17.46
CA HIS A 246 -10.82 -11.28 -16.98
C HIS A 246 -10.13 -11.36 -15.61
N ASN A 247 -8.84 -11.02 -15.54
CA ASN A 247 -8.02 -11.13 -14.31
C ASN A 247 -7.43 -9.78 -13.86
N CYS A 248 -7.83 -8.65 -14.44
CA CYS A 248 -7.13 -7.38 -14.25
C CYS A 248 -7.48 -6.72 -12.89
N PRO A 249 -6.55 -6.64 -11.91
CA PRO A 249 -6.86 -6.11 -10.58
C PRO A 249 -7.28 -4.63 -10.59
N PHE A 250 -6.86 -3.88 -11.61
CA PHE A 250 -7.19 -2.46 -11.78
C PHE A 250 -8.59 -2.25 -12.35
N CYS A 251 -9.09 -3.14 -13.22
CA CYS A 251 -10.47 -3.04 -13.72
C CYS A 251 -11.48 -3.15 -12.57
N MET A 252 -11.15 -3.86 -11.49
CA MET A 252 -12.01 -3.96 -10.29
C MET A 252 -12.27 -2.60 -9.61
N LEU A 253 -11.41 -1.61 -9.88
CA LEU A 253 -11.48 -0.26 -9.33
C LEU A 253 -12.35 0.65 -10.20
N GLN A 254 -12.80 0.21 -11.37
CA GLN A 254 -13.57 1.04 -12.28
C GLN A 254 -15.07 1.04 -11.93
N LYS A 255 -15.81 2.00 -12.50
CA LYS A 255 -17.25 2.20 -12.23
C LYS A 255 -18.11 1.04 -12.69
N GLU A 256 -17.67 0.32 -13.72
CA GLU A 256 -18.34 -0.82 -14.35
C GLU A 256 -18.53 -1.97 -13.34
N TYR A 257 -17.63 -2.06 -12.36
CA TYR A 257 -17.68 -3.03 -11.26
C TYR A 257 -17.99 -2.35 -9.91
N TYR A 258 -18.74 -1.24 -9.95
CA TYR A 258 -19.22 -0.51 -8.77
C TYR A 258 -18.13 -0.13 -7.76
N TYR A 259 -16.89 0.08 -8.21
CA TYR A 259 -15.76 0.41 -7.35
C TYR A 259 -15.46 -0.63 -6.25
N VAL A 260 -15.91 -1.89 -6.43
CA VAL A 260 -15.77 -2.97 -5.43
C VAL A 260 -14.32 -3.21 -5.05
N GLY A 261 -13.38 -3.03 -5.98
CA GLY A 261 -11.96 -3.24 -5.73
C GLY A 261 -11.40 -2.38 -4.60
N TYR A 262 -11.92 -1.16 -4.38
CA TYR A 262 -11.46 -0.33 -3.27
C TYR A 262 -11.77 -0.96 -1.91
N LEU A 263 -12.91 -1.62 -1.79
CA LEU A 263 -13.29 -2.33 -0.57
C LEU A 263 -12.45 -3.61 -0.39
N VAL A 264 -12.27 -4.38 -1.45
CA VAL A 264 -11.50 -5.64 -1.43
C VAL A 264 -10.03 -5.38 -1.10
N TRP A 265 -9.37 -4.52 -1.87
CA TRP A 265 -7.96 -4.16 -1.66
C TRP A 265 -7.76 -3.37 -0.36
N GLY A 266 -8.69 -2.46 -0.04
CA GLY A 266 -8.65 -1.68 1.20
C GLY A 266 -8.71 -2.57 2.45
N ALA A 267 -9.63 -3.53 2.50
CA ALA A 267 -9.73 -4.47 3.61
C ALA A 267 -8.46 -5.33 3.76
N LEU A 268 -7.90 -5.82 2.64
CA LEU A 268 -6.66 -6.59 2.66
C LEU A 268 -5.46 -5.76 3.14
N PHE A 269 -5.19 -4.61 2.53
CA PHE A 269 -4.00 -3.81 2.83
C PHE A 269 -4.08 -3.15 4.21
N VAL A 270 -5.22 -2.55 4.58
CA VAL A 270 -5.38 -1.92 5.90
C VAL A 270 -5.31 -2.98 7.01
N GLY A 271 -5.97 -4.13 6.81
CA GLY A 271 -5.89 -5.25 7.75
C GLY A 271 -4.46 -5.75 7.92
N THR A 272 -3.75 -5.95 6.81
CA THR A 272 -2.34 -6.40 6.82
C THR A 272 -1.43 -5.36 7.48
N TYR A 273 -1.55 -4.07 7.15
CA TYR A 273 -0.72 -3.02 7.74
C TYR A 273 -0.91 -2.89 9.24
N LEU A 274 -2.16 -2.89 9.73
CA LEU A 274 -2.44 -2.87 11.17
C LEU A 274 -1.89 -4.11 11.88
N GLY A 275 -2.04 -5.28 11.26
CA GLY A 275 -1.49 -6.55 11.77
C GLY A 275 0.04 -6.53 11.87
N LEU A 276 0.72 -6.10 10.81
CA LEU A 276 2.17 -5.97 10.78
C LEU A 276 2.69 -4.92 11.78
N ILE A 277 2.05 -3.76 11.86
CA ILE A 277 2.42 -2.71 12.83
C ILE A 277 2.28 -3.24 14.27
N SER A 278 1.17 -3.92 14.58
CA SER A 278 0.99 -4.51 15.91
C SER A 278 2.11 -5.51 16.24
N SER A 279 2.48 -6.35 15.26
CA SER A 279 3.57 -7.32 15.40
C SER A 279 4.93 -6.67 15.59
N VAL A 280 5.28 -5.69 14.75
CA VAL A 280 6.56 -4.97 14.81
C VAL A 280 6.71 -4.24 16.14
N MET A 281 5.64 -3.60 16.64
CA MET A 281 5.66 -2.93 17.93
C MET A 281 5.77 -3.89 19.12
N GLU A 282 5.09 -5.03 19.06
CA GLU A 282 5.15 -6.04 20.14
C GLU A 282 6.50 -6.78 20.18
N ILE A 283 7.10 -7.07 19.02
CA ILE A 283 8.38 -7.77 18.92
C ILE A 283 9.55 -6.81 19.16
N GLY A 284 9.58 -5.70 18.43
CA GLY A 284 10.72 -4.78 18.44
C GLY A 284 10.74 -3.81 19.62
N LEU A 285 9.56 -3.36 20.06
CA LEU A 285 9.43 -2.29 21.06
C LEU A 285 8.80 -2.76 22.38
N LYS A 286 8.37 -4.02 22.45
CA LYS A 286 7.67 -4.63 23.60
C LYS A 286 6.42 -3.85 24.03
N VAL A 287 5.76 -3.20 23.07
CA VAL A 287 4.51 -2.45 23.29
C VAL A 287 3.33 -3.27 22.78
N GLU A 288 2.42 -3.65 23.67
CA GLU A 288 1.24 -4.43 23.31
C GLU A 288 0.20 -3.61 22.54
N ARG A 289 -0.30 -4.16 21.43
CA ARG A 289 -1.28 -3.50 20.55
C ARG A 289 -2.42 -4.44 20.19
N ASN A 290 -3.02 -5.00 21.24
CA ASN A 290 -4.12 -5.96 21.12
C ASN A 290 -5.32 -5.39 20.35
N ARG A 291 -5.66 -4.11 20.51
CA ARG A 291 -6.78 -3.48 19.79
C ARG A 291 -6.54 -3.44 18.29
N GLU A 292 -5.36 -3.01 17.86
CA GLU A 292 -5.00 -2.97 16.43
C GLU A 292 -4.94 -4.36 15.83
N ARG A 293 -4.43 -5.35 16.58
CA ARG A 293 -4.47 -6.76 16.17
C ARG A 293 -5.90 -7.25 15.95
N MET A 294 -6.83 -6.95 16.85
CA MET A 294 -8.24 -7.34 16.70
C MET A 294 -8.92 -6.63 15.52
N VAL A 295 -8.64 -5.33 15.30
CA VAL A 295 -9.15 -4.60 14.13
C VAL A 295 -8.57 -5.19 12.84
N ALA A 296 -7.29 -5.55 12.82
CA ALA A 296 -6.66 -6.23 11.68
C ALA A 296 -7.37 -7.54 11.36
N LEU A 297 -7.63 -8.39 12.36
CA LEU A 297 -8.37 -9.64 12.17
C LEU A 297 -9.78 -9.39 11.64
N ALA A 298 -10.50 -8.40 12.17
CA ALA A 298 -11.84 -8.06 11.70
C ALA A 298 -11.83 -7.65 10.21
N LEU A 299 -10.89 -6.80 9.80
CA LEU A 299 -10.74 -6.39 8.41
C LEU A 299 -10.36 -7.54 7.48
N LEU A 300 -9.44 -8.41 7.90
CA LEU A 300 -9.06 -9.59 7.12
C LEU A 300 -10.21 -10.61 7.04
N SER A 301 -11.00 -10.74 8.10
CA SER A 301 -12.21 -11.55 8.10
C SER A 301 -13.24 -11.01 7.12
N ILE A 302 -13.47 -9.70 7.12
CA ILE A 302 -14.33 -9.02 6.13
C ILE A 302 -13.81 -9.27 4.72
N PHE A 303 -12.50 -9.13 4.48
CA PHE A 303 -11.89 -9.42 3.19
C PHE A 303 -12.16 -10.85 2.72
N VAL A 304 -11.92 -11.86 3.56
CA VAL A 304 -12.17 -13.26 3.22
C VAL A 304 -13.66 -13.51 2.97
N LEU A 305 -14.54 -12.96 3.82
CA LEU A 305 -15.99 -13.07 3.66
C LEU A 305 -16.49 -12.41 2.37
N LEU A 306 -15.92 -11.28 1.97
CA LEU A 306 -16.23 -10.63 0.70
C LEU A 306 -15.83 -11.53 -0.49
N CYS A 307 -14.60 -12.05 -0.47
CA CYS A 307 -14.10 -12.94 -1.53
C CYS A 307 -14.95 -14.20 -1.67
N THR A 308 -15.21 -14.90 -0.56
CA THR A 308 -16.08 -16.09 -0.55
C THR A 308 -17.54 -15.73 -0.87
N GLY A 309 -18.00 -14.54 -0.47
CA GLY A 309 -19.34 -14.04 -0.72
C GLY A 309 -19.64 -13.85 -2.20
N PHE A 310 -18.71 -13.28 -2.98
CA PHE A 310 -18.88 -13.15 -4.44
C PHE A 310 -19.05 -14.51 -5.12
N VAL A 311 -18.26 -15.50 -4.72
CA VAL A 311 -18.38 -16.88 -5.23
C VAL A 311 -19.74 -17.48 -4.88
N ALA A 312 -20.17 -17.33 -3.62
CA ALA A 312 -21.45 -17.87 -3.14
C ALA A 312 -22.65 -17.21 -3.83
N ILE A 313 -22.65 -15.87 -3.98
CA ILE A 313 -23.70 -15.12 -4.66
C ILE A 313 -23.81 -15.56 -6.13
N TYR A 314 -22.66 -15.72 -6.82
CA TYR A 314 -22.65 -16.20 -8.19
C TYR A 314 -23.26 -17.61 -8.31
N TYR A 315 -22.85 -18.53 -7.45
CA TYR A 315 -23.39 -19.90 -7.44
C TYR A 315 -24.90 -19.91 -7.15
N LEU A 316 -25.37 -19.12 -6.19
CA LEU A 316 -26.80 -19.03 -5.86
C LEU A 316 -27.63 -18.44 -7.02
N ARG A 317 -27.06 -17.53 -7.80
CA ARG A 317 -27.74 -16.89 -8.94
C ARG A 317 -27.77 -17.79 -10.18
N ASN A 318 -26.69 -18.51 -10.45
CA ASN A 318 -26.49 -19.23 -11.71
C ASN A 318 -26.60 -20.77 -11.57
N GLY A 319 -26.53 -21.31 -10.36
CA GLY A 319 -26.56 -22.75 -10.08
C GLY A 319 -25.27 -23.50 -10.43
N VAL A 320 -24.23 -22.80 -10.88
CA VAL A 320 -22.93 -23.35 -11.30
C VAL A 320 -21.78 -22.49 -10.79
N PHE A 321 -20.60 -23.10 -10.63
CA PHE A 321 -19.34 -22.38 -10.45
C PHE A 321 -18.75 -22.01 -11.82
N LEU A 322 -17.94 -20.95 -11.86
CA LEU A 322 -17.24 -20.49 -13.07
C LEU A 322 -16.11 -21.44 -13.49
#